data_AF-A0A2G8SJ79-F1
#
_entry.id   AF-A0A2G8SJ79-F1
#
_cell.length_a   1.000
_cell.length_b   1.000
_cell.length_c   1.000
_cell.angle_alpha   90.00
_cell.angle_beta   90.00
_cell.angle_gamma   90.00
#
_symmetry.space_group_name_H-M   'P 1'
#
loop_
_entity.id
_entity.type
_entity.pdbx_description
1 polymer ?
#
loop_
_entity_poly.entity_id
_entity_poly.type
_entity_poly.pdbx_seq_one_letter_code
_entity_poly.pdbx_strand_id
1 'polypeptide(L)'
;MPLASELEARTARHRETRERSYALLDAARAEAKTKRKYDSAAVRCTMTEMCQKKTGLTPYPEQLDLAECMLLGLDATCIAGTGWGKTLPFVLPLFVSPRKIIIIISPLNALEADQASRFQKMGFRAIAINGTTYNSDIEKAVKLGSYSIILVGPKMCVDTQCSFRDVLSSPEFGKRILGVHVDEAHCIAQWGGKFRPEYSHLESVPVQVTSATMPPHVLKLAHETMNISPLESFHLNLGNNRHNITWKVRYMKAGRPELDELDFLLPTSPDTVTLMRTMVFFDDISLSMKARRWFKKHLPPHLYARVRCYNARRGELSKRLVLQDFQDGKIDILLATEAAGMVSGHA
;
A
#
# COMPACT_ATOMS: atom_id res chain seq x y z
N MET A 1 34.51 -11.25 8.62
CA MET A 1 35.03 -9.88 8.44
C MET A 1 34.47 -9.12 7.22
N PRO A 2 34.14 -9.70 6.04
CA PRO A 2 33.67 -8.89 4.89
C PRO A 2 32.23 -8.34 5.01
N LEU A 3 31.39 -8.93 5.88
CA LEU A 3 30.01 -8.49 6.09
C LEU A 3 29.89 -7.17 6.87
N ALA A 4 30.84 -6.88 7.76
CA ALA A 4 30.81 -5.66 8.58
C ALA A 4 31.12 -4.41 7.73
N SER A 5 32.15 -4.49 6.89
CA SER A 5 32.52 -3.40 5.97
C SER A 5 31.43 -3.11 4.93
N GLU A 6 30.72 -4.13 4.47
CA GLU A 6 29.62 -3.94 3.52
C GLU A 6 28.39 -3.30 4.18
N LEU A 7 28.08 -3.68 5.42
CA LEU A 7 26.99 -3.07 6.19
C LEU A 7 27.28 -1.59 6.52
N GLU A 8 28.51 -1.26 6.88
CA GLU A 8 28.96 0.11 7.11
C GLU A 8 28.83 0.96 5.84
N ALA A 9 29.30 0.46 4.70
CA ALA A 9 29.18 1.14 3.41
C ALA A 9 27.71 1.38 3.02
N ARG A 10 26.83 0.39 3.23
CA ARG A 10 25.39 0.52 2.99
C ARG A 10 24.75 1.57 3.90
N THR A 11 25.15 1.60 5.18
CA THR A 11 24.64 2.56 6.17
C THR A 11 25.07 3.99 5.82
N ALA A 12 26.33 4.18 5.43
CA ALA A 12 26.84 5.48 4.99
C ALA A 12 26.09 5.99 3.76
N ARG A 13 25.93 5.16 2.72
CA ARG A 13 25.17 5.51 1.51
C ARG A 13 23.71 5.83 1.81
N HIS A 14 23.10 5.11 2.73
CA HIS A 14 21.73 5.38 3.16
C HIS A 14 21.60 6.76 3.83
N ARG A 15 22.55 7.11 4.72
CA ARG A 15 22.60 8.42 5.36
C ARG A 15 22.78 9.55 4.35
N GLU A 16 23.74 9.42 3.44
CA GLU A 16 24.00 10.40 2.38
C GLU A 16 22.76 10.64 1.50
N THR A 17 22.07 9.56 1.12
CA THR A 17 20.83 9.65 0.34
C THR A 17 19.73 10.39 1.11
N ARG A 18 19.62 10.15 2.42
CA ARG A 18 18.66 10.83 3.30
C ARG A 18 19.00 12.32 3.39
N GLU A 19 20.24 12.67 3.72
CA GLU A 19 20.69 14.07 3.84
C GLU A 19 20.44 14.86 2.55
N ARG A 20 20.79 14.28 1.39
CA ARG A 20 20.48 14.87 0.08
C ARG A 20 18.97 15.09 -0.11
N SER A 21 18.16 14.10 0.23
CA SER A 21 16.70 14.19 0.06
C SER A 21 16.10 15.30 0.91
N TYR A 22 16.53 15.45 2.17
CA TYR A 22 16.07 16.54 3.02
C TYR A 22 16.57 17.91 2.56
N ALA A 23 17.80 18.00 2.05
CA ALA A 23 18.30 19.24 1.44
C ALA A 23 17.46 19.67 0.24
N LEU A 24 17.02 18.73 -0.61
CA LEU A 24 16.10 19.01 -1.73
C LEU A 24 14.73 19.51 -1.23
N LEU A 25 14.18 18.87 -0.20
CA LEU A 25 12.91 19.27 0.39
C LEU A 25 12.99 20.69 0.98
N ASP A 26 14.06 20.99 1.72
CA ASP A 26 14.26 22.32 2.32
C ASP A 26 14.50 23.40 1.26
N ALA A 27 15.23 23.08 0.18
CA ALA A 27 15.36 23.97 -0.97
C ALA A 27 14.00 24.25 -1.62
N ALA A 28 13.17 23.22 -1.85
CA ALA A 28 11.83 23.37 -2.41
C ALA A 28 10.90 24.21 -1.50
N ARG A 29 10.99 24.04 -0.17
CA ARG A 29 10.29 24.88 0.82
C ARG A 29 10.72 26.34 0.71
N ALA A 30 12.04 26.61 0.66
CA ALA A 30 12.58 27.97 0.56
C ALA A 30 12.17 28.66 -0.75
N GLU A 31 12.24 27.93 -1.86
CA GLU A 31 11.77 28.42 -3.16
C GLU A 31 10.28 28.73 -3.14
N ALA A 32 9.45 27.82 -2.61
CA ALA A 32 8.01 28.02 -2.51
C ALA A 32 7.64 29.20 -1.60
N LYS A 33 8.37 29.40 -0.50
CA LYS A 33 8.22 30.57 0.37
C LYS A 33 8.44 31.87 -0.40
N THR A 34 9.46 31.89 -1.25
CA THR A 34 9.84 33.08 -2.03
C THR A 34 8.88 33.32 -3.21
N LYS A 35 8.57 32.29 -4.00
CA LYS A 35 7.78 32.41 -5.24
C LYS A 35 6.26 32.41 -5.00
N ARG A 36 5.78 31.67 -4.01
CA ARG A 36 4.35 31.41 -3.77
C ARG A 36 3.85 31.90 -2.41
N LYS A 37 4.69 32.57 -1.61
CA LYS A 37 4.40 32.92 -0.20
C LYS A 37 3.95 31.70 0.62
N TYR A 38 4.51 30.53 0.31
CA TYR A 38 4.18 29.28 0.98
C TYR A 38 4.77 29.24 2.40
N ASP A 39 3.94 28.94 3.39
CA ASP A 39 4.36 28.72 4.78
C ASP A 39 4.27 27.24 5.13
N SER A 40 5.42 26.57 5.11
CA SER A 40 5.56 25.16 5.44
C SER A 40 5.04 24.83 6.85
N ALA A 41 5.38 25.66 7.84
CA ALA A 41 5.00 25.40 9.23
C ALA A 41 3.48 25.48 9.42
N ALA A 42 2.85 26.53 8.88
CA ALA A 42 1.40 26.70 8.94
C ALA A 42 0.66 25.58 8.20
N VAL A 43 1.16 25.18 7.03
CA VAL A 43 0.56 24.09 6.23
C VAL A 43 0.66 22.75 6.96
N ARG A 44 1.82 22.41 7.52
CA ARG A 44 2.01 21.18 8.29
C ARG A 44 1.15 21.15 9.56
N CYS A 45 1.02 22.29 10.23
CA CYS A 45 0.13 22.45 11.37
C CYS A 45 -1.33 22.16 10.96
N THR A 46 -1.80 22.79 9.87
CA THR A 46 -3.15 22.55 9.35
C THR A 46 -3.40 21.09 8.97
N MET A 47 -2.44 20.44 8.29
CA MET A 47 -2.55 19.02 7.95
C MET A 47 -2.65 18.12 9.19
N THR A 48 -1.88 18.44 10.24
CA THR A 48 -1.87 17.72 11.51
C THR A 48 -3.21 17.85 12.24
N GLU A 49 -3.68 19.08 12.43
CA GLU A 49 -4.94 19.37 13.12
C GLU A 49 -6.14 18.74 12.42
N MET A 50 -6.21 18.85 11.09
CA MET A 50 -7.30 18.29 10.30
C MET A 50 -7.26 16.77 10.28
N CYS A 51 -6.06 16.16 10.20
CA CYS A 51 -5.90 14.72 10.34
C CYS A 51 -6.41 14.23 11.70
N GLN A 52 -5.97 14.87 12.79
CA GLN A 52 -6.38 14.49 14.14
C GLN A 52 -7.90 14.63 14.33
N LYS A 53 -8.48 15.72 13.84
CA LYS A 53 -9.93 15.95 13.91
C LYS A 53 -10.75 14.92 13.13
N LYS A 54 -10.26 14.47 11.96
CA LYS A 54 -11.00 13.55 11.08
C LYS A 54 -10.76 12.07 11.38
N THR A 55 -9.60 11.72 11.93
CA THR A 55 -9.16 10.33 12.07
C THR A 55 -8.80 9.93 13.50
N GLY A 56 -8.59 10.89 14.40
CA GLY A 56 -7.99 10.67 15.71
C GLY A 56 -6.48 10.43 15.70
N LEU A 57 -5.85 10.38 14.52
CA LEU A 57 -4.42 10.08 14.37
C LEU A 57 -3.59 11.36 14.27
N THR A 58 -2.40 11.32 14.86
CA THR A 58 -1.36 12.35 14.69
C THR A 58 -0.35 11.86 13.66
N PRO A 59 -0.19 12.54 12.50
CA PRO A 59 0.80 12.15 11.51
C PRO A 59 2.23 12.21 12.05
N TYR A 60 3.09 11.28 11.62
CA TYR A 60 4.52 11.36 11.88
C TYR A 60 5.17 12.50 11.07
N PRO A 61 6.29 13.08 11.53
CA PRO A 61 7.02 14.11 10.80
C PRO A 61 7.34 13.72 9.36
N GLU A 62 7.80 12.49 9.14
CA GLU A 62 8.14 12.00 7.80
C GLU A 62 6.91 11.75 6.91
N GLN A 63 5.73 11.50 7.51
CA GLN A 63 4.48 11.43 6.76
C GLN A 63 4.07 12.82 6.25
N LEU A 64 4.28 13.85 7.08
CA LEU A 64 4.07 15.24 6.68
C LEU A 64 5.08 15.65 5.60
N ASP A 65 6.34 15.21 5.68
CA ASP A 65 7.36 15.49 4.64
C ASP A 65 6.96 14.93 3.28
N LEU A 66 6.49 13.67 3.23
CA LEU A 66 5.98 13.06 2.00
C LEU A 66 4.77 13.81 1.43
N ALA A 67 3.80 14.15 2.29
CA ALA A 67 2.62 14.92 1.88
C ALA A 67 3.01 16.29 1.32
N GLU A 68 3.97 16.95 1.97
CA GLU A 68 4.46 18.26 1.57
C GLU A 68 5.19 18.23 0.23
N CYS A 69 5.91 17.15 -0.09
CA CYS A 69 6.53 16.98 -1.41
C CYS A 69 5.50 17.18 -2.54
N MET A 70 4.28 16.61 -2.40
CA MET A 70 3.23 16.78 -3.39
C MET A 70 2.74 18.23 -3.51
N LEU A 71 2.63 18.96 -2.41
CA LEU A 71 2.27 20.39 -2.42
C LEU A 71 3.37 21.26 -3.04
N LEU A 72 4.62 20.83 -2.89
CA LEU A 72 5.78 21.52 -3.41
C LEU A 72 6.06 21.23 -4.89
N GLY A 73 5.48 20.16 -5.46
CA GLY A 73 5.74 19.72 -6.83
C GLY A 73 6.98 18.83 -6.94
N LEU A 74 7.37 18.17 -5.85
CA LEU A 74 8.53 17.31 -5.76
C LEU A 74 8.12 15.84 -5.84
N ASP A 75 8.68 15.10 -6.79
CA ASP A 75 8.50 13.64 -6.86
C ASP A 75 9.08 12.98 -5.59
N ALA A 76 8.48 11.87 -5.16
CA ALA A 76 8.87 11.22 -3.92
C ALA A 76 8.88 9.68 -4.00
N THR A 77 9.74 9.06 -3.20
CA THR A 77 9.79 7.62 -2.99
C THR A 77 9.74 7.32 -1.51
N CYS A 78 8.85 6.42 -1.08
CA CYS A 78 8.78 5.94 0.29
C CYS A 78 8.95 4.41 0.36
N ILE A 79 9.96 3.97 1.10
CA ILE A 79 10.14 2.58 1.51
C ILE A 79 9.94 2.52 3.02
N ALA A 80 8.84 1.93 3.47
CA ALA A 80 8.53 1.81 4.88
C ALA A 80 7.69 0.55 5.15
N GLY A 81 8.00 -0.16 6.24
CA GLY A 81 7.32 -1.40 6.62
C GLY A 81 5.78 -1.32 6.62
N THR A 82 5.12 -2.47 6.50
CA THR A 82 3.66 -2.57 6.66
C THR A 82 3.24 -2.05 8.04
N GLY A 83 2.08 -1.40 8.12
CA GLY A 83 1.59 -0.75 9.34
C GLY A 83 2.21 0.62 9.67
N TRP A 84 3.21 1.12 8.92
CA TRP A 84 3.73 2.49 9.14
C TRP A 84 2.75 3.61 8.74
N GLY A 85 1.68 3.28 7.99
CA GLY A 85 0.69 4.25 7.53
C GLY A 85 1.08 4.98 6.24
N LYS A 86 1.68 4.28 5.27
CA LYS A 86 2.13 4.85 3.96
C LYS A 86 1.04 5.58 3.18
N THR A 87 -0.22 5.18 3.36
CA THR A 87 -1.38 5.75 2.66
C THR A 87 -1.83 7.09 3.23
N LEU A 88 -1.57 7.37 4.52
CA LEU A 88 -2.00 8.62 5.15
C LEU A 88 -1.40 9.86 4.46
N PRO A 89 -0.07 9.92 4.17
CA PRO A 89 0.54 10.99 3.38
C PRO A 89 -0.14 11.32 2.05
N PHE A 90 -0.84 10.36 1.42
CA PHE A 90 -1.48 10.59 0.13
C PHE A 90 -2.59 11.63 0.25
N VAL A 91 -3.32 11.64 1.37
CA VAL A 91 -4.53 12.46 1.50
C VAL A 91 -4.37 13.69 2.38
N LEU A 92 -3.30 13.77 3.19
CA LEU A 92 -2.98 14.97 3.97
C LEU A 92 -2.98 16.26 3.13
N PRO A 93 -2.44 16.28 1.90
CA PRO A 93 -2.45 17.49 1.06
C PRO A 93 -3.85 18.01 0.72
N LEU A 94 -4.88 17.15 0.71
CA LEU A 94 -6.25 17.57 0.43
C LEU A 94 -6.87 18.40 1.56
N PHE A 95 -6.34 18.33 2.77
CA PHE A 95 -6.82 19.19 3.87
C PHE A 95 -6.50 20.67 3.65
N VAL A 96 -5.42 20.97 2.92
CA VAL A 96 -5.04 22.34 2.57
C VAL A 96 -5.36 22.70 1.11
N SER A 97 -5.61 21.70 0.25
CA SER A 97 -5.99 21.87 -1.15
C SER A 97 -7.29 21.13 -1.50
N PRO A 98 -8.44 21.48 -0.89
CA PRO A 98 -9.68 20.69 -0.96
C PRO A 98 -10.34 20.64 -2.35
N ARG A 99 -9.95 21.54 -3.26
CA ARG A 99 -10.44 21.59 -4.66
C ARG A 99 -9.63 20.71 -5.61
N LYS A 100 -8.50 20.17 -5.16
CA LYS A 100 -7.64 19.33 -5.98
C LYS A 100 -8.05 17.86 -5.95
N ILE A 101 -7.52 17.11 -6.90
CA ILE A 101 -7.76 15.68 -7.10
C ILE A 101 -6.45 14.93 -6.86
N ILE A 102 -6.55 13.78 -6.22
CA ILE A 102 -5.45 12.83 -6.06
C ILE A 102 -5.79 11.55 -6.79
N ILE A 103 -4.85 11.08 -7.60
CA ILE A 103 -4.94 9.79 -8.28
C ILE A 103 -4.11 8.79 -7.49
N ILE A 104 -4.70 7.64 -7.14
CA ILE A 104 -4.00 6.55 -6.46
C ILE A 104 -4.05 5.34 -7.38
N ILE A 105 -2.89 4.88 -7.82
CA ILE A 105 -2.73 3.68 -8.64
C ILE A 105 -2.36 2.52 -7.71
N SER A 106 -3.19 1.48 -7.69
CA SER A 106 -2.93 0.28 -6.88
C SER A 106 -3.07 -0.98 -7.75
N PRO A 107 -2.15 -1.95 -7.66
CA PRO A 107 -2.23 -3.21 -8.41
C PRO A 107 -3.32 -4.16 -7.90
N LEU A 108 -3.95 -3.87 -6.77
CA LEU A 108 -4.84 -4.78 -6.05
C LEU A 108 -6.31 -4.38 -6.21
N ASN A 109 -6.91 -4.71 -7.35
CA ASN A 109 -8.32 -4.43 -7.67
C ASN A 109 -9.32 -4.83 -6.55
N ALA A 110 -9.01 -5.87 -5.77
CA ALA A 110 -9.87 -6.34 -4.67
C ALA A 110 -9.91 -5.39 -3.44
N LEU A 111 -9.02 -4.39 -3.38
CA LEU A 111 -8.85 -3.50 -2.22
C LEU A 111 -9.21 -2.04 -2.51
N GLU A 112 -9.37 -1.66 -3.78
CA GLU A 112 -9.64 -0.26 -4.14
C GLU A 112 -10.95 0.23 -3.52
N ALA A 113 -11.99 -0.62 -3.48
CA ALA A 113 -13.27 -0.30 -2.86
C ALA A 113 -13.15 -0.10 -1.34
N ASP A 114 -12.34 -0.93 -0.67
CA ASP A 114 -12.08 -0.82 0.77
C ASP A 114 -11.27 0.45 1.08
N GLN A 115 -10.25 0.76 0.27
CA GLN A 115 -9.49 1.99 0.40
C GLN A 115 -10.38 3.22 0.15
N ALA A 116 -11.23 3.21 -0.89
CA ALA A 116 -12.20 4.27 -1.15
C ALA A 116 -13.13 4.49 0.05
N SER A 117 -13.67 3.41 0.64
CA SER A 117 -14.53 3.48 1.82
C SER A 117 -13.83 4.11 3.02
N ARG A 118 -12.54 3.81 3.23
CA ARG A 118 -11.73 4.44 4.30
C ARG A 118 -11.61 5.94 4.09
N PHE A 119 -11.29 6.38 2.88
CA PHE A 119 -11.22 7.81 2.58
C PHE A 119 -12.57 8.52 2.69
N GLN A 120 -13.66 7.85 2.32
CA GLN A 120 -15.02 8.35 2.55
C GLN A 120 -15.32 8.54 4.03
N LYS A 121 -14.89 7.60 4.90
CA LYS A 121 -15.01 7.74 6.36
C LYS A 121 -14.18 8.91 6.91
N MET A 122 -13.06 9.26 6.27
CA MET A 122 -12.29 10.47 6.58
C MET A 122 -12.95 11.76 6.08
N GLY A 123 -14.07 11.65 5.35
CA GLY A 123 -14.85 12.78 4.83
C GLY A 123 -14.46 13.22 3.42
N PHE A 124 -13.69 12.42 2.68
CA PHE A 124 -13.33 12.72 1.30
C PHE A 124 -14.31 12.10 0.30
N ARG A 125 -14.45 12.74 -0.87
CA ARG A 125 -15.20 12.16 -1.99
C ARG A 125 -14.25 11.24 -2.76
N ALA A 126 -14.23 9.96 -2.38
CA ALA A 126 -13.38 8.95 -3.00
C ALA A 126 -14.18 7.95 -3.84
N ILE A 127 -13.61 7.51 -4.96
CA ILE A 127 -14.16 6.48 -5.83
C ILE A 127 -13.06 5.52 -6.28
N ALA A 128 -13.41 4.23 -6.40
CA ALA A 128 -12.59 3.23 -7.07
C ALA A 128 -13.16 2.93 -8.46
N ILE A 129 -12.33 3.01 -9.49
CA ILE A 129 -12.72 2.75 -10.87
C ILE A 129 -11.88 1.63 -11.48
N ASN A 130 -12.55 0.70 -12.14
CA ASN A 130 -11.95 -0.41 -12.86
C ASN A 130 -12.73 -0.69 -14.14
N GLY A 131 -12.29 -1.68 -14.92
CA GLY A 131 -12.87 -1.96 -16.23
C GLY A 131 -14.35 -2.37 -16.22
N THR A 132 -14.91 -2.74 -15.06
CA THR A 132 -16.34 -3.09 -14.94
C THR A 132 -17.17 -1.98 -14.31
N THR A 133 -16.59 -1.15 -13.43
CA THR A 133 -17.32 -0.05 -12.79
C THR A 133 -17.30 1.24 -13.61
N TYR A 134 -16.25 1.47 -14.40
CA TYR A 134 -16.08 2.71 -15.15
C TYR A 134 -17.08 2.82 -16.32
N ASN A 135 -17.79 3.95 -16.37
CA ASN A 135 -18.82 4.23 -17.38
C ASN A 135 -18.90 5.75 -17.66
N SER A 136 -19.75 6.14 -18.62
CA SER A 136 -19.87 7.53 -19.07
C SER A 136 -20.34 8.51 -17.99
N ASP A 137 -21.14 8.07 -17.02
CA ASP A 137 -21.61 8.92 -15.93
C ASP A 137 -20.50 9.18 -14.90
N ILE A 138 -19.71 8.15 -14.59
CA ILE A 138 -18.53 8.28 -13.74
C ILE A 138 -17.48 9.15 -14.43
N GLU A 139 -17.25 8.97 -15.73
CA GLU A 139 -16.33 9.80 -16.51
C GLU A 139 -16.72 11.29 -16.43
N LYS A 140 -18.00 11.62 -16.64
CA LYS A 140 -18.51 12.99 -16.50
C LYS A 140 -18.30 13.52 -15.09
N ALA A 141 -18.64 12.73 -14.06
CA ALA A 141 -18.46 13.13 -12.67
C ALA A 141 -16.97 13.39 -12.33
N VAL A 142 -16.06 12.55 -12.83
CA VAL A 142 -14.61 12.74 -12.68
C VAL A 142 -14.17 14.04 -13.35
N LYS A 143 -14.55 14.27 -14.62
CA LYS A 143 -14.21 15.49 -15.37
C LYS A 143 -14.72 16.76 -14.67
N LEU A 144 -15.88 16.69 -14.02
CA LEU A 144 -16.47 17.79 -13.24
C LEU A 144 -15.78 18.01 -11.88
N GLY A 145 -14.90 17.11 -11.43
CA GLY A 145 -14.26 17.18 -10.12
C GLY A 145 -15.18 16.77 -8.97
N SER A 146 -16.14 15.86 -9.23
CA SER A 146 -17.05 15.29 -8.23
C SER A 146 -16.34 14.42 -7.19
N TYR A 147 -15.09 14.00 -7.45
CA TYR A 147 -14.26 13.22 -6.56
C TYR A 147 -12.93 13.94 -6.30
N SER A 148 -12.49 13.93 -5.03
CA SER A 148 -11.17 14.42 -4.64
C SER A 148 -10.11 13.33 -4.64
N ILE A 149 -10.52 12.05 -4.59
CA ILE A 149 -9.63 10.88 -4.63
C ILE A 149 -10.19 9.88 -5.64
N ILE A 150 -9.35 9.44 -6.57
CA ILE A 150 -9.70 8.46 -7.59
C ILE A 150 -8.69 7.31 -7.49
N LEU A 151 -9.18 6.13 -7.13
CA LEU A 151 -8.39 4.91 -7.08
C LEU A 151 -8.57 4.14 -8.37
N VAL A 152 -7.46 3.75 -8.98
CA VAL A 152 -7.43 3.09 -10.29
C VAL A 152 -6.44 1.94 -10.32
N GLY A 153 -6.79 0.90 -11.06
CA GLY A 153 -5.84 -0.15 -11.42
C GLY A 153 -4.88 0.34 -12.51
N PRO A 154 -3.64 -0.18 -12.59
CA PRO A 154 -2.64 0.27 -13.57
C PRO A 154 -3.12 0.13 -15.02
N LYS A 155 -3.89 -0.95 -15.32
CA LYS A 155 -4.47 -1.18 -16.65
C LYS A 155 -5.42 -0.08 -17.10
N MET A 156 -6.20 0.52 -16.18
CA MET A 156 -7.11 1.62 -16.51
C MET A 156 -6.38 2.85 -17.02
N CYS A 157 -5.11 2.98 -16.66
CA CYS A 157 -4.26 4.05 -17.12
C CYS A 157 -3.62 3.65 -18.47
N VAL A 158 -2.85 2.58 -18.51
CA VAL A 158 -1.99 2.28 -19.67
C VAL A 158 -2.74 1.70 -20.88
N ASP A 159 -3.91 1.09 -20.68
CA ASP A 159 -4.64 0.45 -21.77
C ASP A 159 -5.24 1.51 -22.72
N THR A 160 -4.84 1.45 -24.00
CA THR A 160 -5.30 2.38 -25.04
C THR A 160 -6.77 2.23 -25.35
N GLN A 161 -7.40 1.11 -24.96
CA GLN A 161 -8.84 0.90 -25.14
C GLN A 161 -9.68 1.48 -23.99
N CYS A 162 -9.05 1.99 -22.92
CA CYS A 162 -9.75 2.55 -21.78
C CYS A 162 -9.93 4.08 -21.92
N SER A 163 -11.18 4.58 -21.97
CA SER A 163 -11.42 6.02 -22.11
C SER A 163 -11.00 6.85 -20.88
N PHE A 164 -10.70 6.21 -19.73
CA PHE A 164 -10.12 6.92 -18.58
C PHE A 164 -8.72 7.48 -18.88
N ARG A 165 -7.96 6.83 -19.77
CA ARG A 165 -6.68 7.32 -20.26
C ARG A 165 -6.83 8.70 -20.92
N ASP A 166 -7.90 8.91 -21.69
CA ASP A 166 -8.18 10.19 -22.34
C ASP A 166 -8.51 11.30 -21.32
N VAL A 167 -9.13 10.94 -20.20
CA VAL A 167 -9.36 11.86 -19.08
C VAL A 167 -8.03 12.31 -18.46
N LEU A 168 -7.13 11.36 -18.19
CA LEU A 168 -5.81 11.64 -17.64
C LEU A 168 -4.94 12.49 -18.59
N SER A 169 -5.10 12.29 -19.89
CA SER A 169 -4.43 13.07 -20.94
C SER A 169 -5.05 14.46 -21.16
N SER A 170 -6.17 14.81 -20.53
CA SER A 170 -6.76 16.15 -20.68
C SER A 170 -5.95 17.21 -19.91
N PRO A 171 -5.49 18.30 -20.57
CA PRO A 171 -4.79 19.39 -19.89
C PRO A 171 -5.62 20.08 -18.79
N GLU A 172 -6.94 20.17 -18.99
CA GLU A 172 -7.88 20.79 -18.04
C GLU A 172 -8.03 19.94 -16.79
N PHE A 173 -8.06 18.62 -16.97
CA PHE A 173 -8.09 17.67 -15.87
C PHE A 173 -6.75 17.65 -15.14
N GLY A 174 -5.63 17.61 -15.86
CA GLY A 174 -4.27 17.64 -15.30
C GLY A 174 -4.05 18.81 -14.33
N LYS A 175 -4.55 20.02 -14.64
CA LYS A 175 -4.48 21.20 -13.75
C LYS A 175 -5.20 21.00 -12.41
N ARG A 176 -6.18 20.11 -12.33
CA ARG A 176 -6.92 19.78 -11.10
C ARG A 176 -6.21 18.74 -10.24
N ILE A 177 -5.30 17.96 -10.82
CA ILE A 177 -4.56 16.95 -10.10
C ILE A 177 -3.50 17.64 -9.23
N LEU A 178 -3.36 17.17 -7.99
CA LEU A 178 -2.32 17.60 -7.07
C LEU A 178 -1.14 16.65 -7.07
N GLY A 179 -1.39 15.36 -7.18
CA GLY A 179 -0.36 14.33 -7.22
C GLY A 179 -0.91 12.98 -7.65
N VAL A 180 -0.01 12.13 -8.11
CA VAL A 180 -0.27 10.73 -8.44
C VAL A 180 0.50 9.86 -7.45
N HIS A 181 -0.19 8.98 -6.74
CA HIS A 181 0.43 8.05 -5.82
C HIS A 181 0.38 6.64 -6.40
N VAL A 182 1.49 5.91 -6.31
CA VAL A 182 1.55 4.48 -6.62
C VAL A 182 1.72 3.72 -5.31
N ASP A 183 0.70 2.96 -4.96
CA ASP A 183 0.73 2.05 -3.83
C ASP A 183 1.21 0.66 -4.27
N GLU A 184 1.84 -0.06 -3.36
CA GLU A 184 2.48 -1.35 -3.63
C GLU A 184 3.35 -1.34 -4.90
N ALA A 185 4.20 -0.30 -5.02
CA ALA A 185 5.04 -0.06 -6.19
C ALA A 185 5.99 -1.22 -6.53
N HIS A 186 6.15 -2.19 -5.64
CA HIS A 186 6.90 -3.41 -5.93
C HIS A 186 6.26 -4.28 -7.02
N CYS A 187 4.95 -4.15 -7.24
CA CYS A 187 4.24 -4.85 -8.30
C CYS A 187 4.43 -4.18 -9.69
N ILE A 188 5.14 -3.05 -9.79
CA ILE A 188 5.23 -2.29 -11.04
C ILE A 188 5.83 -3.10 -12.20
N ALA A 189 6.65 -4.11 -11.90
CA ALA A 189 7.17 -5.05 -12.89
C ALA A 189 6.07 -5.83 -13.65
N GLN A 190 4.90 -6.00 -13.04
CA GLN A 190 3.76 -6.70 -13.64
C GLN A 190 2.92 -5.80 -14.54
N TRP A 191 3.17 -4.49 -14.57
CA TRP A 191 2.29 -3.52 -15.23
C TRP A 191 2.50 -3.46 -16.74
N GLY A 192 3.68 -3.89 -17.23
CA GLY A 192 3.96 -4.00 -18.67
C GLY A 192 3.86 -2.67 -19.41
N GLY A 193 4.79 -1.73 -19.21
CA GLY A 193 4.81 -0.45 -19.93
C GLY A 193 5.52 0.67 -19.16
N LYS A 194 5.61 1.86 -19.76
CA LYS A 194 6.09 3.09 -19.12
C LYS A 194 4.88 4.02 -18.91
N PHE A 195 4.57 4.39 -17.66
CA PHE A 195 3.37 5.17 -17.34
C PHE A 195 3.49 6.63 -17.75
N ARG A 196 4.49 7.37 -17.23
CA ARG A 196 4.59 8.83 -17.46
C ARG A 196 4.79 9.26 -18.92
N PRO A 197 5.62 8.58 -19.75
CA PRO A 197 5.80 8.97 -21.15
C PRO A 197 4.51 8.97 -21.97
N GLU A 198 3.49 8.22 -21.54
CA GLU A 198 2.19 8.18 -22.21
C GLU A 198 1.28 9.36 -21.84
N TYR A 199 1.63 10.15 -20.81
CA TYR A 199 0.85 11.28 -20.30
C TYR A 199 1.69 12.57 -20.18
N SER A 200 2.04 13.17 -21.31
CA SER A 200 2.80 14.43 -21.36
C SER A 200 2.21 15.55 -20.48
N HIS A 201 0.88 15.61 -20.34
CA HIS A 201 0.21 16.61 -19.51
C HIS A 201 0.30 16.36 -18.00
N LEU A 202 0.71 15.15 -17.57
CA LEU A 202 1.00 14.81 -16.19
C LEU A 202 2.49 14.97 -15.83
N GLU A 203 3.34 15.39 -16.77
CA GLU A 203 4.77 15.62 -16.51
C GLU A 203 5.02 16.63 -15.37
N SER A 204 4.14 17.63 -15.25
CA SER A 204 4.22 18.65 -14.19
C SER A 204 3.54 18.25 -12.87
N VAL A 205 2.86 17.09 -12.83
CA VAL A 205 2.15 16.61 -11.65
C VAL A 205 3.09 15.70 -10.85
N PRO A 206 3.39 15.99 -9.58
CA PRO A 206 4.32 15.20 -8.79
C PRO A 206 3.79 13.77 -8.58
N VAL A 207 4.71 12.81 -8.60
CA VAL A 207 4.45 11.40 -8.37
C VAL A 207 5.10 10.95 -7.08
N GLN A 208 4.37 10.18 -6.28
CA GLN A 208 4.91 9.48 -5.13
C GLN A 208 4.77 7.98 -5.31
N VAL A 209 5.87 7.23 -5.29
CA VAL A 209 5.87 5.76 -5.27
C VAL A 209 6.10 5.25 -3.87
N THR A 210 5.32 4.27 -3.41
CA THR A 210 5.48 3.69 -2.07
C THR A 210 5.39 2.18 -2.07
N SER A 211 6.16 1.55 -1.17
CA SER A 211 6.09 0.10 -0.93
C SER A 211 6.70 -0.25 0.41
N ALA A 212 6.33 -1.41 0.96
CA ALA A 212 7.04 -1.99 2.10
C ALA A 212 8.42 -2.55 1.71
N THR A 213 8.54 -3.07 0.50
CA THR A 213 9.75 -3.69 -0.01
C THR A 213 10.02 -3.17 -1.42
N MET A 214 11.21 -2.64 -1.67
CA MET A 214 11.68 -2.30 -3.01
C MET A 214 13.17 -2.63 -3.08
N PRO A 215 13.53 -3.85 -3.50
CA PRO A 215 14.91 -4.17 -3.84
C PRO A 215 15.46 -3.18 -4.90
N PRO A 216 16.79 -2.97 -4.99
CA PRO A 216 17.37 -1.97 -5.88
C PRO A 216 16.90 -2.07 -7.35
N HIS A 217 16.73 -3.28 -7.88
CA HIS A 217 16.25 -3.48 -9.25
C HIS A 217 14.77 -3.06 -9.43
N VAL A 218 13.92 -3.31 -8.42
CA VAL A 218 12.52 -2.89 -8.42
C VAL A 218 12.40 -1.38 -8.25
N LEU A 219 13.22 -0.78 -7.37
CA LEU A 219 13.29 0.67 -7.19
C LEU A 219 13.69 1.37 -8.48
N LYS A 220 14.73 0.87 -9.16
CA LYS A 220 15.17 1.38 -10.46
C LYS A 220 14.05 1.30 -11.49
N LEU A 221 13.36 0.16 -11.57
CA LEU A 221 12.22 -0.01 -12.47
C LEU A 221 11.08 0.97 -12.14
N ALA A 222 10.77 1.18 -10.86
CA ALA A 222 9.76 2.14 -10.44
C ALA A 222 10.10 3.57 -10.87
N HIS A 223 11.37 3.97 -10.73
CA HIS A 223 11.86 5.26 -11.19
C HIS A 223 11.80 5.40 -12.71
N GLU A 224 12.15 4.36 -13.47
CA GLU A 224 12.08 4.38 -14.94
C GLU A 224 10.63 4.41 -15.45
N THR A 225 9.73 3.60 -14.89
CA THR A 225 8.32 3.53 -15.31
C THR A 225 7.56 4.82 -14.98
N MET A 226 7.85 5.42 -13.83
CA MET A 226 7.20 6.66 -13.39
C MET A 226 7.96 7.93 -13.77
N ASN A 227 9.09 7.79 -14.49
CA ASN A 227 9.98 8.88 -14.86
C ASN A 227 10.34 9.80 -13.66
N ILE A 228 10.81 9.18 -12.58
CA ILE A 228 11.26 9.86 -11.36
C ILE A 228 12.79 9.93 -11.39
N SER A 229 13.33 11.15 -11.30
CA SER A 229 14.78 11.38 -11.21
C SER A 229 15.29 11.03 -9.81
N PRO A 230 16.23 10.07 -9.64
CA PRO A 230 16.75 9.72 -8.32
C PRO A 230 17.53 10.86 -7.63
N LEU A 231 17.99 11.84 -8.41
CA LEU A 231 18.78 12.98 -7.92
C LEU A 231 17.93 14.20 -7.59
N GLU A 232 16.72 14.30 -8.14
CA GLU A 232 15.83 15.46 -8.00
C GLU A 232 14.52 15.10 -7.29
N SER A 233 14.42 13.91 -6.72
CA SER A 233 13.26 13.43 -5.96
C SER A 233 13.59 13.23 -4.48
N PHE A 234 12.57 13.35 -3.64
CA PHE A 234 12.66 13.06 -2.22
C PHE A 234 12.66 11.54 -2.00
N HIS A 235 13.72 10.99 -1.39
CA HIS A 235 13.82 9.57 -1.10
C HIS A 235 13.81 9.30 0.42
N LEU A 236 12.72 8.69 0.89
CA LEU A 236 12.57 8.25 2.27
C LEU A 236 12.60 6.72 2.33
N ASN A 237 13.63 6.15 2.97
CA ASN A 237 13.69 4.73 3.28
C ASN A 237 13.84 4.56 4.79
N LEU A 238 12.78 4.07 5.44
CA LEU A 238 12.76 3.80 6.89
C LEU A 238 13.11 2.33 7.19
N GLY A 239 13.38 1.55 6.16
CA GLY A 239 13.56 0.11 6.24
C GLY A 239 12.24 -0.64 6.43
N ASN A 240 12.36 -1.96 6.36
CA ASN A 240 11.28 -2.92 6.56
C ASN A 240 11.50 -3.79 7.81
N ASN A 241 12.49 -3.45 8.64
CA ASN A 241 12.77 -4.20 9.84
C ASN A 241 11.63 -4.06 10.86
N ARG A 242 11.24 -5.17 11.46
CA ARG A 242 10.17 -5.26 12.45
C ARG A 242 10.75 -5.92 13.68
N HIS A 243 11.18 -5.11 14.64
CA HIS A 243 11.80 -5.59 15.88
C HIS A 243 10.84 -6.47 16.72
N ASN A 244 9.53 -6.35 16.48
CA ASN A 244 8.48 -7.17 17.08
C ASN A 244 8.20 -8.49 16.32
N ILE A 245 9.01 -8.84 15.30
CA ILE A 245 8.89 -10.09 14.54
C ILE A 245 10.16 -10.93 14.76
N THR A 246 9.98 -12.16 15.21
CA THR A 246 11.07 -13.14 15.37
C THR A 246 11.02 -14.17 14.25
N TRP A 247 12.16 -14.40 13.61
CA TRP A 247 12.31 -15.40 12.56
C TRP A 247 12.68 -16.76 13.17
N LYS A 248 11.96 -17.81 12.75
CA LYS A 248 12.30 -19.20 13.09
C LYS A 248 12.21 -20.04 11.83
N VAL A 249 13.29 -20.72 11.48
CA VAL A 249 13.34 -21.66 10.35
C VAL A 249 13.23 -23.08 10.91
N ARG A 250 12.31 -23.88 10.35
CA ARG A 250 12.17 -25.31 10.65
C ARG A 250 12.40 -26.10 9.37
N TYR A 251 13.29 -27.07 9.41
CA TYR A 251 13.51 -27.99 8.30
C TYR A 251 12.39 -29.02 8.27
N MET A 252 11.77 -29.19 7.11
CA MET A 252 10.79 -30.26 6.89
C MET A 252 11.53 -31.59 6.79
N LYS A 253 11.13 -32.59 7.59
CA LYS A 253 11.82 -33.88 7.62
C LYS A 253 11.47 -34.73 6.40
N ALA A 254 12.49 -35.17 5.66
CA ALA A 254 12.30 -36.13 4.58
C ALA A 254 11.62 -37.41 5.08
N GLY A 255 10.64 -37.92 4.34
CA GLY A 255 9.90 -39.13 4.67
C GLY A 255 8.73 -38.96 5.65
N ARG A 256 8.49 -37.75 6.19
CA ARG A 256 7.24 -37.43 6.90
C ARG A 256 6.23 -36.73 5.98
N PRO A 257 4.91 -36.92 6.21
CA PRO A 257 3.90 -36.08 5.59
C PRO A 257 4.15 -34.59 5.90
N GLU A 258 4.15 -33.76 4.87
CA GLU A 258 4.44 -32.32 4.96
C GLU A 258 3.58 -31.57 6.01
N LEU A 259 2.33 -32.01 6.20
CA LEU A 259 1.38 -31.38 7.12
C LEU A 259 1.64 -31.72 8.60
N ASP A 260 2.39 -32.78 8.89
CA ASP A 260 2.72 -33.14 10.27
C ASP A 260 3.69 -32.12 10.89
N GLU A 261 4.37 -31.31 10.08
CA GLU A 261 5.20 -30.19 10.54
C GLU A 261 4.37 -29.04 11.16
N LEU A 262 3.03 -29.08 11.05
CA LEU A 262 2.11 -28.14 11.68
C LEU A 262 1.71 -28.54 13.13
N ASP A 263 2.28 -29.64 13.65
CA ASP A 263 2.02 -30.16 14.99
C ASP A 263 2.15 -29.12 16.11
N PHE A 264 3.09 -28.19 15.98
CA PHE A 264 3.33 -27.13 16.96
C PHE A 264 2.20 -26.10 17.09
N LEU A 265 1.23 -26.12 16.16
CA LEU A 265 0.03 -25.30 16.22
C LEU A 265 -1.12 -26.01 16.96
N LEU A 266 -0.94 -27.29 17.31
CA LEU A 266 -1.93 -28.04 18.08
C LEU A 266 -1.87 -27.63 19.57
N PRO A 267 -3.02 -27.65 20.26
CA PRO A 267 -3.07 -27.31 21.67
C PRO A 267 -2.32 -28.34 22.52
N THR A 268 -1.60 -27.87 23.53
CA THR A 268 -0.90 -28.75 24.48
C THR A 268 -1.82 -29.30 25.57
N SER A 269 -2.96 -28.62 25.83
CA SER A 269 -3.96 -29.02 26.83
C SER A 269 -5.31 -29.38 26.17
N PRO A 270 -5.98 -30.46 26.62
CA PRO A 270 -7.30 -30.84 26.10
C PRO A 270 -8.40 -29.81 26.42
N ASP A 271 -8.25 -29.01 27.48
CA ASP A 271 -9.21 -27.98 27.89
C ASP A 271 -9.11 -26.67 27.06
N THR A 272 -8.31 -26.69 26.00
CA THR A 272 -8.09 -25.51 25.16
C THR A 272 -9.38 -25.11 24.44
N VAL A 273 -9.86 -23.91 24.73
CA VAL A 273 -11.05 -23.32 24.08
C VAL A 273 -10.67 -22.48 22.86
N THR A 274 -9.46 -21.91 22.84
CA THR A 274 -8.94 -20.99 21.81
C THR A 274 -7.53 -21.41 21.39
N LEU A 275 -7.22 -21.38 20.11
CA LEU A 275 -5.87 -21.58 19.57
C LEU A 275 -5.12 -20.24 19.45
N MET A 276 -3.79 -20.30 19.37
CA MET A 276 -2.98 -19.13 19.05
C MET A 276 -3.36 -18.62 17.66
N ARG A 277 -3.68 -17.32 17.56
CA ARG A 277 -4.02 -16.70 16.27
C ARG A 277 -2.85 -16.84 15.30
N THR A 278 -3.08 -17.55 14.21
CA THR A 278 -2.05 -17.95 13.26
C THR A 278 -2.58 -17.87 11.84
N MET A 279 -1.77 -17.36 10.92
CA MET A 279 -2.01 -17.47 9.49
C MET A 279 -0.93 -18.38 8.89
N VAL A 280 -1.36 -19.41 8.17
CA VAL A 280 -0.48 -20.38 7.52
C VAL A 280 -0.66 -20.22 6.02
N PHE A 281 0.41 -19.85 5.31
CA PHE A 281 0.40 -19.70 3.86
C PHE A 281 0.76 -21.01 3.17
N PHE A 282 0.04 -21.32 2.10
CA PHE A 282 0.25 -22.46 1.22
C PHE A 282 0.38 -21.98 -0.22
N ASP A 283 1.30 -22.57 -0.96
CA ASP A 283 1.48 -22.29 -2.39
C ASP A 283 0.36 -22.91 -3.24
N ASP A 284 -0.31 -23.96 -2.73
CA ASP A 284 -1.38 -24.66 -3.41
C ASP A 284 -2.70 -24.64 -2.62
N ILE A 285 -3.79 -24.37 -3.35
CA ILE A 285 -5.15 -24.35 -2.80
C ILE A 285 -5.53 -25.74 -2.28
N SER A 286 -5.17 -26.80 -2.99
CA SER A 286 -5.51 -28.18 -2.59
C SER A 286 -4.80 -28.56 -1.30
N LEU A 287 -3.55 -28.15 -1.12
CA LEU A 287 -2.80 -28.34 0.11
C LEU A 287 -3.43 -27.60 1.30
N SER A 288 -3.87 -26.36 1.12
CA SER A 288 -4.60 -25.62 2.18
C SER A 288 -5.88 -26.36 2.63
N MET A 289 -6.57 -27.03 1.70
CA MET A 289 -7.76 -27.83 2.00
C MET A 289 -7.42 -29.18 2.65
N LYS A 290 -6.30 -29.80 2.27
CA LYS A 290 -5.77 -31.00 2.95
C LYS A 290 -5.35 -30.65 4.39
N ALA A 291 -4.66 -29.53 4.61
CA ALA A 291 -4.31 -29.01 5.93
C ALA A 291 -5.54 -28.84 6.81
N ARG A 292 -6.65 -28.30 6.27
CA ARG A 292 -7.92 -28.20 7.00
C ARG A 292 -8.46 -29.54 7.47
N ARG A 293 -8.39 -30.58 6.62
CA ARG A 293 -8.79 -31.94 7.00
C ARG A 293 -7.84 -32.54 8.02
N TRP A 294 -6.54 -32.26 7.90
CA TRP A 294 -5.52 -32.67 8.87
C TRP A 294 -5.79 -32.07 10.25
N PHE A 295 -6.06 -30.76 10.35
CA PHE A 295 -6.46 -30.12 11.62
C PHE A 295 -7.74 -30.72 12.20
N LYS A 296 -8.74 -31.06 11.37
CA LYS A 296 -9.95 -31.74 11.85
C LYS A 296 -9.68 -33.14 12.42
N LYS A 297 -8.61 -33.83 12.02
CA LYS A 297 -8.25 -35.14 12.57
C LYS A 297 -7.51 -35.04 13.91
N HIS A 298 -6.86 -33.91 14.18
CA HIS A 298 -5.98 -33.72 15.34
C HIS A 298 -6.52 -32.75 16.39
N LEU A 299 -7.58 -32.00 16.08
CA LEU A 299 -8.25 -31.10 17.02
C LEU A 299 -9.52 -31.75 17.59
N PRO A 300 -9.93 -31.37 18.81
CA PRO A 300 -11.25 -31.73 19.32
C PRO A 300 -12.38 -31.02 18.53
N PRO A 301 -13.61 -31.59 18.48
CA PRO A 301 -14.70 -31.10 17.64
C PRO A 301 -15.08 -29.63 17.87
N HIS A 302 -15.01 -29.13 19.10
CA HIS A 302 -15.35 -27.74 19.43
C HIS A 302 -14.39 -26.73 18.79
N LEU A 303 -13.15 -27.13 18.46
CA LEU A 303 -12.17 -26.28 17.79
C LEU A 303 -12.25 -26.33 16.26
N TYR A 304 -13.08 -27.21 15.68
CA TYR A 304 -13.19 -27.30 14.23
C TYR A 304 -13.57 -25.97 13.62
N ALA A 305 -14.56 -25.24 14.14
CA ALA A 305 -14.99 -23.97 13.57
C ALA A 305 -13.88 -22.90 13.55
N ARG A 306 -12.89 -23.02 14.44
CA ARG A 306 -11.81 -22.04 14.66
C ARG A 306 -10.67 -22.12 13.65
N VAL A 307 -10.69 -23.10 12.73
CA VAL A 307 -9.71 -23.20 11.63
C VAL A 307 -10.43 -23.09 10.28
N ARG A 308 -10.04 -22.16 9.41
CA ARG A 308 -10.72 -21.93 8.12
C ARG A 308 -9.74 -21.69 6.98
N CYS A 309 -10.13 -22.09 5.77
CA CYS A 309 -9.35 -21.81 4.56
C CYS A 309 -9.77 -20.47 3.94
N TYR A 310 -8.78 -19.71 3.46
CA TYR A 310 -8.92 -18.50 2.67
C TYR A 310 -8.16 -18.65 1.36
N ASN A 311 -8.87 -18.79 0.24
CA ASN A 311 -8.25 -18.98 -1.08
C ASN A 311 -9.17 -18.50 -2.20
N ALA A 312 -8.63 -18.42 -3.42
CA ALA A 312 -9.32 -17.88 -4.59
C ALA A 312 -10.57 -18.68 -5.01
N ARG A 313 -10.70 -19.96 -4.64
CA ARG A 313 -11.89 -20.78 -4.94
C ARG A 313 -13.10 -20.43 -4.08
N ARG A 314 -12.94 -19.57 -3.06
CA ARG A 314 -14.04 -19.07 -2.23
C ARG A 314 -14.69 -17.86 -2.89
N GLY A 315 -16.02 -17.82 -2.91
CA GLY A 315 -16.78 -16.63 -3.33
C GLY A 315 -16.44 -15.40 -2.46
N GLU A 316 -16.60 -14.20 -3.01
CA GLU A 316 -16.20 -12.95 -2.37
C GLU A 316 -16.85 -12.71 -1.01
N LEU A 317 -18.17 -12.94 -0.91
CA LEU A 317 -18.90 -12.85 0.36
C LEU A 317 -18.28 -13.78 1.42
N SER A 318 -17.96 -15.02 1.04
CA SER A 318 -17.33 -15.98 1.95
C SER A 318 -15.93 -15.56 2.37
N LYS A 319 -15.13 -14.96 1.47
CA LYS A 319 -13.80 -14.45 1.80
C LYS A 319 -13.89 -13.32 2.83
N ARG A 320 -14.79 -12.36 2.59
CA ARG A 320 -15.04 -11.22 3.49
C ARG A 320 -15.48 -11.67 4.89
N LEU A 321 -16.47 -12.57 4.97
CA LEU A 321 -16.96 -13.09 6.25
C LEU A 321 -15.88 -13.87 7.02
N VAL A 322 -15.12 -14.72 6.34
CA VAL A 322 -14.03 -15.48 6.98
C VAL A 322 -12.94 -14.57 7.52
N LEU A 323 -12.59 -13.50 6.79
CA LEU A 323 -11.59 -12.56 7.27
C LEU A 323 -12.12 -11.74 8.46
N GLN A 324 -13.37 -11.30 8.41
CA GLN A 324 -14.03 -10.61 9.52
C GLN A 324 -14.08 -11.50 10.77
N ASP A 325 -14.48 -12.77 10.62
CA ASP A 325 -14.52 -13.72 11.73
C ASP A 325 -13.12 -14.00 12.32
N PHE A 326 -12.06 -13.93 11.51
CA PHE A 326 -10.69 -14.01 11.99
C PHE A 326 -10.27 -12.76 12.77
N GLN A 327 -10.64 -11.56 12.30
CA GLN A 327 -10.39 -10.31 13.01
C GLN A 327 -11.12 -10.26 14.37
N ASP A 328 -12.39 -10.67 14.37
CA ASP A 328 -13.26 -10.78 15.55
C ASP A 328 -12.82 -11.87 16.54
N GLY A 329 -11.88 -12.75 16.17
CA GLY A 329 -11.39 -13.83 17.02
C GLY A 329 -12.30 -15.05 17.11
N LYS A 330 -13.26 -15.20 16.20
CA LYS A 330 -14.07 -16.42 16.04
C LYS A 330 -13.29 -17.53 15.32
N ILE A 331 -12.31 -17.14 14.50
CA ILE A 331 -11.35 -18.03 13.83
C ILE A 331 -9.97 -17.72 14.40
N ASP A 332 -9.20 -18.76 14.72
CA ASP A 332 -7.84 -18.63 15.22
C ASP A 332 -6.80 -19.00 14.18
N ILE A 333 -7.05 -20.01 13.34
CA ILE A 333 -6.08 -20.43 12.31
C ILE A 333 -6.67 -20.21 10.92
N LEU A 334 -6.02 -19.32 10.17
CA LEU A 334 -6.35 -19.04 8.78
C LEU A 334 -5.37 -19.76 7.84
N LEU A 335 -5.87 -20.72 7.08
CA LEU A 335 -5.11 -21.48 6.07
C LEU A 335 -5.26 -20.76 4.73
N ALA A 336 -4.27 -19.93 4.41
CA ALA A 336 -4.30 -18.97 3.33
C ALA A 336 -3.47 -19.41 2.13
N THR A 337 -3.84 -18.94 0.94
CA THR A 337 -2.89 -18.77 -0.17
C THR A 337 -2.56 -17.28 -0.33
N GLU A 338 -1.77 -16.88 -1.33
CA GLU A 338 -1.42 -15.47 -1.60
C GLU A 338 -2.61 -14.50 -1.56
N ALA A 339 -3.82 -15.00 -1.84
CA ALA A 339 -5.07 -14.26 -1.74
C ALA A 339 -5.29 -13.55 -0.38
N ALA A 340 -4.76 -14.06 0.73
CA ALA A 340 -4.96 -13.47 2.06
C ALA A 340 -3.98 -12.34 2.39
N GLY A 341 -2.74 -12.40 1.87
CA GLY A 341 -1.70 -11.40 2.14
C GLY A 341 -2.09 -10.00 1.67
N MET A 342 -2.93 -9.94 0.63
CA MET A 342 -3.46 -8.70 0.08
C MET A 342 -4.42 -7.98 1.05
N VAL A 343 -5.15 -8.69 1.92
CA VAL A 343 -6.20 -8.06 2.76
C VAL A 343 -5.77 -7.79 4.20
N SER A 344 -4.74 -8.49 4.70
CA SER A 344 -4.29 -8.39 6.11
C SER A 344 -3.35 -7.23 6.43
N GLY A 345 -2.78 -6.54 5.43
CA GLY A 345 -1.74 -5.52 5.62
C GLY A 345 -2.20 -4.14 6.14
N HIS A 346 -3.50 -3.99 6.40
CA HIS A 346 -4.13 -2.67 6.55
C HIS A 346 -5.02 -2.54 7.79
N ALA A 347 -4.80 -3.38 8.81
CA ALA A 347 -5.43 -3.23 10.13
C ALA A 347 -4.74 -2.13 10.95
#